data_AF-A0A7S2HTI0-F1
#
_entry.id   AF-A0A7S2HTI0-F1
#
_cell.length_a   1.000
_cell.length_b   1.000
_cell.length_c   1.000
_cell.angle_alpha   90.00
_cell.angle_beta   90.00
_cell.angle_gamma   90.00
#
_symmetry.space_group_name_H-M   'P 1'
#
loop_
_entity.id
_entity.type
_entity.pdbx_description
1 polymer ?
#
loop_
_entity_poly.entity_id
_entity_poly.type
_entity_poly.pdbx_seq_one_letter_code
_entity_poly.pdbx_strand_id
1 'polypeptide(L)'
;GTVVLWFTNFYCHFKSANPSNYAQSYELAAPVKQFNPMERAATNMVESVPLAVAVMWGAILAGGHPQVLTVLISIFAVVRVLFVVLYANMVQPARSISFVLGQTTILAVGVVGILGAFDVFP
;
A
#
# COMPACT_ATOMS: atom_id res chain seq x y z
N GLY A 1 10.70 -0.74 -6.96
CA GLY A 1 9.31 -0.72 -6.45
C GLY A 1 9.22 -0.66 -4.93
N THR A 2 9.73 -1.68 -4.25
CA THR A 2 9.67 -1.87 -2.79
C THR A 2 10.27 -0.74 -1.95
N VAL A 3 11.41 -0.18 -2.36
CA VAL A 3 12.07 0.94 -1.66
C VAL A 3 11.20 2.20 -1.65
N VAL A 4 10.52 2.51 -2.76
CA VAL A 4 9.62 3.68 -2.89
C VAL A 4 8.40 3.54 -1.98
N LEU A 5 7.86 2.33 -1.84
CA LEU A 5 6.76 2.05 -0.93
C LEU A 5 7.17 2.25 0.53
N TRP A 6 8.40 1.84 0.87
CA TRP A 6 8.96 2.00 2.21
C TRP A 6 9.13 3.48 2.55
N PHE A 7 9.71 4.28 1.65
CA PHE A 7 9.86 5.72 1.85
C PHE A 7 8.53 6.47 1.91
N THR A 8 7.54 6.06 1.11
CA THR A 8 6.21 6.68 1.15
C THR A 8 5.49 6.35 2.46
N ASN A 9 5.58 5.11 2.93
CA ASN A 9 5.01 4.70 4.21
C ASN A 9 5.72 5.39 5.40
N PHE A 10 7.06 5.49 5.34
CA PHE A 10 7.85 6.23 6.31
C PHE A 10 7.49 7.73 6.36
N TYR A 11 7.32 8.36 5.20
CA TYR A 11 6.88 9.76 5.10
C TYR A 11 5.49 9.97 5.72
N CYS A 12 4.53 9.06 5.46
CA CYS A 12 3.22 9.10 6.10
C CYS A 12 3.32 8.98 7.62
N HIS A 13 4.15 8.06 8.13
CA HIS A 13 4.37 7.90 9.57
C HIS A 13 5.01 9.13 10.19
N PHE A 14 6.06 9.70 9.57
CA PHE A 14 6.72 10.92 10.05
C PHE A 14 5.76 12.10 10.13
N LYS A 15 4.90 12.27 9.11
CA LYS A 15 3.93 13.36 9.09
C LYS A 15 2.73 13.12 10.02
N SER A 16 2.40 11.86 10.30
CA SER A 16 1.37 11.50 11.29
C SER A 16 1.84 11.64 12.74
N ALA A 17 3.15 11.61 12.98
CA ALA A 17 3.77 11.74 14.31
C ALA A 17 3.77 13.19 14.82
N ASN A 18 2.63 13.90 14.70
CA ASN A 18 2.46 15.22 15.29
C ASN A 18 2.29 15.09 16.82
N PRO A 19 3.15 15.72 17.64
CA PRO A 19 3.05 15.69 19.10
C PRO A 19 1.73 16.26 19.64
N SER A 20 1.09 17.15 18.87
CA SER A 20 -0.19 17.77 19.20
C SER A 20 -1.36 16.79 19.28
N ASN A 21 -1.28 15.62 18.65
CA ASN A 21 -2.30 14.57 18.77
C ASN A 21 -2.25 13.83 20.12
N TYR A 22 -1.18 14.00 20.90
CA TYR A 22 -0.99 13.38 22.22
C TYR A 22 -1.15 14.38 23.37
N ALA A 23 -1.45 15.66 23.07
CA ALA A 23 -1.84 16.64 24.07
C ALA A 23 -3.28 16.34 24.53
N GLN A 24 -3.44 15.30 25.34
CA GLN A 24 -4.69 15.03 26.04
C GLN A 24 -4.90 16.15 27.09
N SER A 25 -5.68 17.17 26.74
CA SER A 25 -6.32 17.99 27.77
C SER A 25 -7.28 17.08 28.55
N TYR A 26 -7.14 17.07 29.88
CA TYR A 26 -7.88 16.22 30.83
C TYR A 26 -9.37 16.61 30.98
N GLU A 27 -9.97 17.22 29.96
CA GLU A 27 -11.40 17.56 30.00
C GLU A 27 -12.23 16.27 29.94
N LEU A 28 -13.17 16.15 30.89
CA LEU A 28 -14.05 15.00 31.17
C LEU A 28 -15.04 14.63 30.05
N ALA A 29 -14.79 15.04 28.80
CA ALA A 29 -15.55 14.65 27.63
C ALA A 29 -14.69 13.70 26.80
N ALA A 30 -15.19 12.50 26.50
CA ALA A 30 -14.49 11.53 25.65
C ALA A 30 -14.00 12.23 24.37
N PRO A 31 -12.68 12.20 24.06
CA PRO A 31 -12.14 12.95 22.93
C PRO A 31 -12.84 12.48 21.65
N VAL A 32 -13.52 13.38 20.96
CA VAL A 32 -14.07 13.11 19.64
C VAL A 32 -12.88 12.81 18.74
N LYS A 33 -12.71 11.54 18.34
CA LYS A 33 -11.56 11.08 17.57
C LYS A 33 -11.50 11.86 16.25
N GLN A 34 -10.66 12.87 16.18
CA GLN A 34 -10.53 13.73 15.01
C GLN A 34 -9.97 12.90 13.84
N PHE A 35 -10.66 12.92 12.70
CA PHE A 35 -10.29 12.11 11.55
C PHE A 35 -8.95 12.60 10.97
N ASN A 36 -7.88 11.81 11.11
CA ASN A 36 -6.58 12.09 10.52
C ASN A 36 -6.39 11.25 9.23
N PRO A 37 -6.43 11.87 8.02
CA PRO A 37 -6.33 11.13 6.76
C PRO A 37 -5.00 10.38 6.58
N MET A 38 -3.90 10.95 7.09
CA MET A 38 -2.56 10.36 6.94
C MET A 38 -2.37 9.14 7.83
N GLU A 39 -2.89 9.18 9.05
CA GLU A 39 -2.89 8.03 9.96
C GLU A 39 -3.65 6.86 9.35
N ARG A 40 -4.84 7.12 8.78
CA ARG A 40 -5.66 6.09 8.13
C ARG A 40 -5.00 5.51 6.88
N ALA A 41 -4.33 6.36 6.09
CA ALA A 41 -3.54 5.90 4.95
C ALA A 41 -2.38 5.00 5.40
N ALA A 42 -1.66 5.39 6.45
CA ALA A 42 -0.56 4.61 7.03
C ALA A 42 -1.05 3.26 7.56
N THR A 43 -2.13 3.23 8.36
CA THR A 43 -2.74 1.99 8.86
C THR A 43 -3.12 1.06 7.71
N ASN A 44 -3.78 1.58 6.67
CA ASN A 44 -4.13 0.77 5.50
C ASN A 44 -2.88 0.20 4.80
N MET A 45 -1.81 0.99 4.66
CA MET A 45 -0.56 0.51 4.08
C MET A 45 0.10 -0.56 4.95
N VAL A 46 0.07 -0.42 6.27
CA VAL A 46 0.58 -1.44 7.20
C VAL A 46 -0.20 -2.75 7.08
N GLU A 47 -1.51 -2.71 6.87
CA GLU A 47 -2.33 -3.91 6.71
C GLU A 47 -2.11 -4.63 5.37
N SER A 48 -1.83 -3.89 4.29
CA SER A 48 -1.86 -4.45 2.92
C SER A 48 -0.48 -4.57 2.24
N VAL A 49 0.52 -3.78 2.62
CA VAL A 49 1.88 -3.88 2.04
C VAL A 49 2.60 -5.18 2.41
N PRO A 50 2.56 -5.70 3.66
CA PRO A 50 3.28 -6.93 4.00
C PRO A 50 2.82 -8.13 3.17
N LEU A 51 1.51 -8.29 3.00
CA LEU A 51 0.94 -9.33 2.16
C LEU A 51 1.35 -9.15 0.69
N ALA A 52 1.28 -7.92 0.18
CA ALA A 52 1.71 -7.60 -1.17
C ALA A 52 3.18 -7.97 -1.43
N VAL A 53 4.07 -7.63 -0.50
CA VAL A 53 5.49 -7.97 -0.58
C VAL A 53 5.68 -9.48 -0.55
N ALA A 54 5.01 -10.20 0.35
CA ALA A 54 5.08 -11.67 0.40
C ALA A 54 4.69 -12.32 -0.94
N VAL A 55 3.60 -11.85 -1.57
CA VAL A 55 3.16 -12.34 -2.88
C VAL A 55 4.18 -12.03 -3.98
N MET A 56 4.76 -10.81 -4.00
CA MET A 56 5.79 -10.45 -4.97
C MET A 56 7.04 -11.34 -4.86
N TRP A 57 7.54 -11.54 -3.65
CA TRP A 57 8.69 -12.42 -3.42
C TRP A 57 8.37 -13.87 -3.78
N GLY A 58 7.18 -14.36 -3.40
CA GLY A 58 6.73 -15.69 -3.78
C GLY A 58 6.71 -15.87 -5.30
N ALA A 59 6.20 -14.90 -6.05
CA ALA A 59 6.15 -14.95 -7.50
C ALA A 59 7.53 -14.90 -8.17
N ILE A 60 8.48 -14.14 -7.60
CA ILE A 60 9.86 -14.10 -8.08
C ILE A 60 10.56 -15.44 -7.83
N LEU A 61 10.42 -16.01 -6.63
CA LEU A 61 11.04 -17.29 -6.26
C LEU A 61 10.44 -18.48 -7.00
N ALA A 62 9.17 -18.38 -7.39
CA ALA A 62 8.47 -19.38 -8.19
C ALA A 62 8.83 -19.35 -9.69
N GLY A 63 9.74 -18.47 -10.14
CA GLY A 63 10.14 -18.42 -11.55
C GLY A 63 9.16 -17.68 -12.47
N GLY A 64 8.33 -16.78 -11.93
CA GLY A 64 7.43 -15.98 -12.78
C GLY A 64 8.19 -15.11 -13.79
N HIS A 65 7.58 -14.86 -14.95
CA HIS A 65 8.25 -14.16 -16.07
C HIS A 65 8.79 -12.78 -15.65
N PRO A 66 10.11 -12.52 -15.77
CA PRO A 66 10.77 -11.38 -15.12
C PRO A 66 10.29 -10.02 -15.62
N GLN A 67 10.01 -9.88 -16.92
CA GLN A 67 9.51 -8.62 -17.47
C GLN A 67 8.10 -8.32 -16.99
N VAL A 68 7.23 -9.33 -16.89
CA VAL A 68 5.84 -9.16 -16.47
C VAL A 68 5.78 -8.80 -15.00
N LEU A 69 6.55 -9.51 -14.16
CA LEU A 69 6.69 -9.19 -12.74
C LEU A 69 7.23 -7.77 -12.53
N THR A 70 8.24 -7.35 -13.30
CA THR A 70 8.81 -6.00 -13.20
C THR A 70 7.77 -4.92 -13.50
N VAL A 71 6.98 -5.10 -14.56
CA VAL A 71 5.92 -4.16 -14.94
C VAL A 71 4.82 -4.12 -13.88
N LEU A 72 4.32 -5.27 -13.44
CA LEU A 72 3.25 -5.36 -12.43
C LEU A 72 3.66 -4.75 -11.10
N ILE A 73 4.88 -5.04 -10.62
CA ILE A 73 5.42 -4.47 -9.38
C ILE A 73 5.60 -2.94 -9.50
N SER A 74 5.99 -2.45 -10.69
CA SER A 74 6.13 -1.02 -10.95
C SER A 74 4.78 -0.31 -10.95
N ILE A 75 3.77 -0.89 -11.62
CA ILE A 75 2.39 -0.39 -11.61
C ILE A 75 1.85 -0.35 -10.17
N PHE A 76 2.04 -1.43 -9.41
CA PHE A 76 1.63 -1.47 -8.01
C PHE A 76 2.24 -0.32 -7.20
N ALA A 77 3.54 -0.06 -7.36
CA ALA A 77 4.20 1.03 -6.66
C ALA A 77 3.60 2.41 -7.01
N VAL A 78 3.37 2.69 -8.30
CA VAL A 78 2.76 3.95 -8.77
C VAL A 78 1.35 4.12 -8.21
N VAL A 79 0.53 3.07 -8.27
CA VAL A 79 -0.85 3.11 -7.78
C VAL A 79 -0.90 3.37 -6.28
N ARG A 80 0.08 2.90 -5.51
CA ARG A 80 0.15 3.13 -4.06
C ARG A 80 0.60 4.54 -3.71
N VAL A 81 1.52 5.12 -4.48
CA VAL A 81 1.86 6.55 -4.34
C VAL A 81 0.62 7.40 -4.65
N LEU A 82 -0.10 7.07 -5.72
CA LEU A 82 -1.32 7.77 -6.11
C LEU A 82 -2.43 7.63 -5.05
N PHE A 83 -2.57 6.45 -4.44
CA PHE A 83 -3.50 6.23 -3.32
C PHE A 83 -3.21 7.17 -2.15
N VAL A 84 -1.94 7.34 -1.75
CA VAL A 84 -1.56 8.27 -0.67
C VAL A 84 -1.85 9.72 -1.04
N VAL A 85 -1.55 10.13 -2.28
CA VAL A 85 -1.86 11.48 -2.78
C VAL A 85 -3.36 11.75 -2.78
N LEU A 86 -4.18 10.78 -3.20
CA LEU A 86 -5.64 10.91 -3.16
C LEU A 86 -6.19 10.91 -1.73
N TYR A 87 -5.57 10.15 -0.82
CA TYR A 87 -5.91 10.16 0.60
C TYR A 87 -5.63 11.51 1.25
N ALA A 88 -4.50 12.13 0.91
CA ALA A 88 -4.10 13.46 1.39
C ALA A 88 -5.07 14.56 0.94
N ASN A 89 -5.58 14.46 -0.29
CA ASN A 89 -6.52 15.42 -0.87
C ASN A 89 -7.99 15.11 -0.53
N MET A 90 -8.27 14.07 0.26
CA MET A 90 -9.63 13.64 0.65
C MET A 90 -10.60 13.44 -0.53
N VAL A 91 -10.08 13.03 -1.70
CA VAL A 91 -10.89 12.87 -2.92
C VAL A 91 -11.62 11.53 -2.90
N GLN A 92 -12.92 11.57 -2.61
CA GLN A 92 -13.85 10.45 -2.83
C GLN A 92 -14.52 10.67 -4.20
N PRO A 93 -14.68 9.64 -5.08
CA PRO A 93 -14.50 8.19 -4.88
C PRO A 93 -13.13 7.63 -5.35
N ALA A 94 -12.25 8.47 -5.90
CA ALA A 94 -10.99 8.04 -6.52
C ALA A 94 -10.07 7.23 -5.56
N ARG A 95 -10.17 7.48 -4.26
CA ARG A 95 -9.47 6.72 -3.20
C ARG A 95 -9.80 5.23 -3.21
N SER A 96 -11.07 4.86 -3.36
CA SER A 96 -11.50 3.46 -3.34
C SER A 96 -11.07 2.75 -4.63
N ILE A 97 -11.14 3.45 -5.76
CA ILE A 97 -10.73 2.92 -7.06
C ILE A 97 -9.23 2.61 -7.07
N SER A 98 -8.40 3.55 -6.60
CA SER A 98 -6.94 3.33 -6.52
C SER A 98 -6.56 2.20 -5.56
N PHE A 99 -7.29 2.01 -4.46
CA PHE A 99 -7.09 0.86 -3.57
C PHE A 99 -7.39 -0.47 -4.28
N VAL A 100 -8.55 -0.57 -4.92
CA VAL A 100 -8.96 -1.80 -5.63
C VAL A 100 -7.99 -2.12 -6.75
N LEU A 101 -7.58 -1.11 -7.53
CA LEU A 101 -6.63 -1.29 -8.63
C LEU A 101 -5.26 -1.77 -8.13
N GLY A 102 -4.81 -1.28 -6.97
CA GLY A 102 -3.62 -1.79 -6.29
C GLY A 102 -3.77 -3.27 -5.91
N GLN A 103 -4.91 -3.66 -5.36
CA GLN A 103 -5.18 -5.05 -4.97
C GLN A 103 -5.26 -5.99 -6.17
N THR A 104 -5.88 -5.56 -7.27
CA THR A 104 -5.94 -6.32 -8.53
C THR A 104 -4.54 -6.58 -9.09
N THR A 105 -3.63 -5.62 -8.95
CA THR A 105 -2.24 -5.78 -9.40
C THR A 105 -1.51 -6.87 -8.60
N ILE A 106 -1.76 -6.97 -7.30
CA ILE A 106 -1.20 -8.05 -6.44
C ILE A 106 -1.76 -9.42 -6.82
N LEU A 107 -3.06 -9.51 -7.12
CA LEU A 107 -3.65 -10.75 -7.60
C LEU A 107 -3.02 -11.20 -8.92
N ALA A 108 -2.79 -10.27 -9.86
CA ALA A 108 -2.10 -10.56 -11.11
C ALA A 108 -0.67 -11.07 -10.89
N VAL A 109 0.08 -10.47 -9.96
CA VAL A 109 1.42 -10.98 -9.56
C VAL A 109 1.34 -12.40 -9.01
N GLY A 110 0.34 -12.68 -8.16
CA GLY A 110 0.11 -14.03 -7.64
C GLY A 110 -0.17 -15.06 -8.74
N VAL A 111 -1.00 -14.72 -9.72
CA VAL A 111 -1.28 -15.59 -10.88
C VAL A 111 -0.01 -15.85 -11.69
N VAL A 112 0.79 -14.81 -11.98
CA VAL A 112 2.05 -14.98 -12.72
C VAL A 112 3.04 -15.85 -11.94
N GLY A 113 3.08 -15.73 -10.61
CA GLY A 113 3.87 -16.59 -9.74
C GLY A 113 3.43 -18.07 -9.79
N ILE A 114 2.12 -18.32 -9.74
CA ILE A 114 1.57 -19.68 -9.87
C ILE A 114 1.92 -20.28 -11.24
N LEU A 115 1.76 -19.51 -12.32
CA LEU A 115 2.11 -19.97 -13.66
C LEU A 115 3.61 -20.27 -13.81
N GLY A 116 4.48 -19.47 -13.16
CA GLY A 116 5.90 -19.75 -13.06
C GLY A 116 6.18 -21.08 -12.34
N ALA A 117 5.48 -21.35 -11.23
CA ALA A 117 5.65 -22.60 -10.48
C ALA A 117 5.26 -23.86 -11.27
N PHE A 118 4.41 -23.72 -12.29
CA PHE A 118 4.00 -24.81 -13.18
C PHE A 118 4.80 -24.85 -14.49
N ASP A 119 5.92 -24.13 -14.59
CA ASP A 119 6.77 -24.04 -15.79
C ASP A 119 5.98 -23.70 -17.07
N VAL A 120 4.91 -22.90 -16.94
CA VAL A 120 4.10 -22.45 -18.09
C VAL A 120 4.89 -21.48 -18.97
N PHE A 121 5.87 -20.79 -18.39
CA PHE A 121 6.79 -19.92 -19.08
C PHE A 121 8.18 -20.57 -19.17
N PRO A 122 8.90 -20.43 -20.29
CA PRO A 122 10.23 -20.99 -20.49
C PRO A 122 11.33 -20.29 -19.69
#